data_AF-A0A9Q0VRW3-F1
#
_entry.id   AF-A0A9Q0VRW3-F1
#
_cell.length_a   1.000
_cell.length_b   1.000
_cell.length_c   1.000
_cell.angle_alpha   90.00
_cell.angle_beta   90.00
_cell.angle_gamma   90.00
#
_symmetry.space_group_name_H-M   'P 1'
#
loop_
_entity.id
_entity.type
_entity.pdbx_description
1 polymer ?
#
loop_
_entity_poly.entity_id
_entity_poly.type
_entity_poly.pdbx_seq_one_letter_code
_entity_poly.pdbx_strand_id
1 'polypeptide(L)' 'MFVNISPDHSSLGESLCSLRFASRVNACEIGIPRRQANMRSFDSRLSLG' A
#
# COMPACT_ATOMS: atom_id res chain seq x y z
N MET A 1 6.43 0.64 -4.24
CA MET A 1 6.63 -0.68 -3.58
C MET A 1 8.10 -1.06 -3.70
N PHE A 2 8.65 -1.84 -2.77
CA PHE A 2 10.01 -2.40 -2.87
C PHE A 2 9.94 -3.91 -3.04
N VAL A 3 10.92 -4.48 -3.75
CA VAL A 3 11.06 -5.92 -3.96
C VAL A 3 12.45 -6.32 -3.49
N ASN A 4 12.51 -7.25 -2.54
CA ASN A 4 13.75 -7.86 -2.11
C ASN A 4 14.01 -9.11 -2.94
N ILE A 5 15.24 -9.27 -3.41
CA ILE A 5 15.66 -10.37 -4.28
C ILE A 5 16.94 -10.96 -3.70
N SER A 6 17.05 -12.28 -3.74
CA SER A 6 18.28 -12.98 -3.38
C SER A 6 19.25 -12.98 -4.57
N PRO A 7 20.56 -12.76 -4.34
CA PRO A 7 21.56 -12.83 -5.41
C PRO A 7 21.90 -14.28 -5.80
N ASP A 8 21.43 -15.28 -5.06
CA ASP A 8 21.76 -16.68 -5.30
C ASP A 8 21.03 -17.26 -6.53
N HIS A 9 21.76 -18.01 -7.36
CA HIS A 9 21.23 -18.57 -8.60
C HIS A 9 20.10 -19.59 -8.38
N SER A 10 20.09 -20.34 -7.27
CA SER A 10 19.01 -21.29 -6.98
C SER A 10 17.66 -20.59 -6.77
N SER A 11 17.69 -19.31 -6.40
CA SER A 11 16.50 -18.49 -6.16
C SER A 11 15.96 -17.76 -7.39
N LEU A 12 16.52 -17.99 -8.58
CA LEU A 12 16.16 -17.26 -9.81
C LEU A 12 14.67 -17.38 -10.15
N GLY A 13 14.07 -18.56 -9.96
CA GLY A 13 12.64 -18.80 -10.23
C GLY A 13 11.73 -17.90 -9.39
N GLU A 14 11.92 -17.91 -8.07
CA GLU A 14 11.18 -17.07 -7.13
C GLU A 14 11.44 -15.57 -7.33
N SER A 15 12.69 -15.23 -7.66
CA SER A 15 13.11 -13.87 -7.97
C SER A 15 12.38 -13.34 -9.20
N LEU A 16 12.27 -14.15 -10.27
CA LEU A 16 11.54 -13.79 -11.48
C LEU A 16 10.04 -13.68 -11.22
N CYS A 17 9.47 -14.55 -10.39
CA CYS A 17 8.08 -14.48 -9.97
C CYS A 17 7.79 -13.13 -9.28
N SER A 18 8.62 -12.77 -8.30
CA SER A 18 8.55 -11.50 -7.56
C SER A 18 8.67 -10.28 -8.48
N LEU A 19 9.63 -10.29 -9.41
CA LEU A 19 9.82 -9.20 -10.37
C LEU A 19 8.63 -9.05 -11.34
N ARG A 20 8.08 -10.15 -11.85
CA ARG A 20 6.90 -10.13 -12.73
C ARG A 20 5.68 -9.58 -12.00
N PHE A 21 5.48 -9.97 -10.74
CA PHE A 21 4.42 -9.41 -9.91
C PHE A 21 4.60 -7.90 -9.69
N ALA A 22 5.81 -7.49 -9.31
CA ALA A 22 6.13 -6.09 -9.06
C ALA A 22 5.97 -5.22 -10.31
N SER A 23 6.33 -5.72 -11.49
CA SER A 23 6.10 -5.00 -12.75
C SER A 23 4.62 -4.70 -12.98
N ARG A 24 3.73 -5.63 -12.64
CA ARG A 24 2.28 -5.41 -12.76
C ARG A 24 1.78 -4.38 -11.74
N VAL A 25 2.21 -4.52 -10.47
CA VAL A 25 1.86 -3.55 -9.42
C VAL A 25 2.39 -2.15 -9.74
N ASN A 26 3.59 -2.04 -10.29
CA ASN A 26 4.19 -0.77 -10.68
C ASN A 26 3.43 -0.08 -11.82
N ALA A 27 2.75 -0.85 -12.67
CA ALA A 27 1.88 -0.34 -13.72
C ALA A 27 0.48 0.04 -13.20
N CYS A 28 0.13 -0.31 -11.96
CA CYS A 28 -1.13 0.10 -11.36
C CYS A 28 -1.06 1.56 -10.91
N GLU A 29 -1.95 2.39 -11.45
CA GLU A 29 -2.19 3.72 -10.92
C GLU A 29 -3.12 3.62 -9.70
N ILE A 30 -2.58 3.95 -8.53
CA ILE A 30 -3.33 4.05 -7.29
C ILE A 30 -3.49 5.53 -6.97
N GLY A 31 -4.74 6.00 -6.98
CA GLY A 31 -5.08 7.39 -6.66
C GLY A 31 -4.69 7.79 -5.23
N ILE A 32 -4.84 9.08 -4.93
CA ILE A 32 -4.46 9.63 -3.61
C ILE A 32 -5.33 8.97 -2.52
N PRO A 33 -4.73 8.30 -1.52
CA PRO A 33 -5.51 7.70 -0.45
C PRO A 33 -6.25 8.78 0.35
N ARG A 34 -7.59 8.70 0.38
CA ARG A 34 -8.41 9.56 1.25
C ARG A 34 -8.60 8.91 2.61
N ARG A 35 -8.21 9.62 3.67
CA ARG A 35 -8.50 9.21 5.04
C ARG A 35 -10.00 9.32 5.30
N GLN A 36 -10.69 8.18 5.43
CA GLN A 36 -12.04 8.13 5.97
C GLN A 36 -11.97 8.12 7.50
N ALA A 37 -11.68 9.29 8.09
CA ALA A 37 -11.98 9.46 9.50
C ALA A 37 -13.49 9.61 9.62
N ASN A 38 -14.16 8.71 10.33
CA ASN A 38 -15.57 8.87 10.70
C ASN A 38 -15.65 10.07 11.64
N MET A 39 -15.72 11.26 11.06
CA MET A 39 -16.02 12.49 11.78
C MET A 39 -17.52 12.42 12.05
N ARG A 40 -17.90 11.70 13.11
CA ARG A 40 -19.18 11.98 13.77
C ARG A 40 -19.13 13.49 14.03
N SER A 41 -20.02 14.22 13.37
CA SER A 41 -20.10 15.67 13.50
C SER A 41 -20.05 16.00 14.99
N PHE A 42 -19.00 16.71 15.43
CA PHE A 42 -18.93 17.24 16.80
C PHE A 42 -19.83 18.47 16.95
N ASP A 43 -20.88 18.62 16.15
CA ASP A 43 -22.00 19.49 16.47
C ASP A 43 -22.94 18.74 17.42
N SER A 44 -22.63 18.75 18.71
CA SER A 44 -23.68 18.56 19.72
C SER A 44 -23.37 19.07 21.12
N ARG A 45 -22.12 19.33 21.54
CA ARG A 45 -21.88 19.71 22.95
C ARG A 45 -20.73 20.70 23.18
N LEU A 46 -20.78 21.89 22.55
CA LEU A 46 -20.22 23.12 23.13
C LEU A 46 -21.02 23.55 24.39
N SER A 47 -21.25 22.61 25.30
CA SER A 47 -21.97 22.82 26.56
C SER A 47 -21.38 21.86 27.57
N LEU A 48 -20.18 22.16 28.06
CA LEU A 48 -19.76 21.71 29.38
C LEU A 48 -18.74 22.70 29.95
N GLY A 49 -19.17 23.42 30.99
CA GLY A 49 -18.32 24.11 31.96
C GLY A 49 -17.86 25.50 31.58
#